data_AF-A0A5E5PW52-F1
#
_entry.id   AF-A0A5E5PW52-F1
#
_cell.length_a   1.000
_cell.length_b   1.000
_cell.length_c   1.000
_cell.angle_alpha   90.00
_cell.angle_beta   90.00
_cell.angle_gamma   90.00
#
_symmetry.space_group_name_H-M   'P 1'
#
loop_
_entity.id
_entity.type
_entity.pdbx_description
1 polymer ?
#
loop_
_entity_poly.entity_id
_entity_poly.type
_entity_poly.pdbx_seq_one_letter_code
_entity_poly.pdbx_strand_id
1 'polypeptide(L)'
;DNDPVPTVRDYLDIKIGTVKDNNLSLKNLRIAAEKDRTKKDSVEEIRAIVSSQSKASFKINLIAVASVFENIVFTSPTPTLTGDSRVGDITWAIGGEDANKFTINAKNGVVSMIARDYEKPVDKDKDNVYKVTIIATDGDKNTTSKDLGVTVKNVFEFVSKTITFDGLDYITLESPITGKIWLDRNLGATQAATSRTDSASYGDLYQWGRKASGHQKRNSSTTSTRASSIGDNGNLFIKSDSGSTDWVKLNVDENGAERTKHWGMSQNNNICPLAFEVPTKEQLSKETVNIKNTSGAFSSFLKIPSAGFRSRSGNLSHVSTSVGLWTRSAVADSGFPSEFWAHYFFADSSQAKFDTIDRSYAHSVRCISAF
;
A
#
# COMPACT_ATOMS: atom_id res chain seq x y z
N ASP A 1 -12.21 -22.85 -77.51
CA ASP A 1 -12.28 -21.57 -76.77
C ASP A 1 -13.00 -21.65 -75.43
N ASN A 2 -13.03 -22.82 -74.75
CA ASN A 2 -13.64 -22.92 -73.42
C ASN A 2 -13.12 -24.18 -72.67
N ASP A 3 -11.79 -24.29 -72.52
CA ASP A 3 -11.23 -25.26 -71.56
C ASP A 3 -11.09 -24.61 -70.17
N PRO A 4 -11.50 -25.29 -69.09
CA PRO A 4 -11.44 -24.74 -67.75
C PRO A 4 -9.99 -24.59 -67.30
N VAL A 5 -9.63 -23.38 -66.88
CA VAL A 5 -8.37 -23.08 -66.19
C VAL A 5 -8.30 -23.93 -64.92
N PRO A 6 -7.20 -24.67 -64.67
CA PRO A 6 -7.03 -25.46 -63.44
C PRO A 6 -7.32 -24.61 -62.21
N THR A 7 -8.09 -25.16 -61.28
CA THR A 7 -8.53 -24.44 -60.10
C THR A 7 -7.48 -24.58 -59.00
N VAL A 8 -7.48 -23.63 -58.08
CA VAL A 8 -6.56 -23.59 -56.93
C VAL A 8 -6.61 -24.88 -56.07
N ARG A 9 -7.71 -25.65 -56.14
CA ARG A 9 -7.87 -26.92 -55.42
C ARG A 9 -6.99 -28.04 -55.98
N ASP A 10 -6.69 -27.99 -57.28
CA ASP A 10 -5.87 -28.98 -57.98
C ASP A 10 -4.40 -28.94 -57.53
N TYR A 11 -3.95 -27.80 -56.98
CA TYR A 11 -2.57 -27.61 -56.47
C TYR A 11 -2.42 -27.91 -54.97
N LEU A 12 -3.51 -27.84 -54.20
CA LEU A 12 -3.54 -28.17 -52.77
C LEU A 12 -3.42 -29.69 -52.54
N ASP A 13 -3.97 -30.50 -53.44
CA ASP A 13 -3.92 -31.97 -53.34
C ASP A 13 -2.49 -32.56 -53.46
N ILE A 14 -1.51 -31.74 -53.87
CA ILE A 14 -0.13 -32.16 -54.16
C ILE A 14 0.93 -31.64 -53.17
N LYS A 15 0.53 -30.94 -52.10
CA LYS A 15 1.39 -30.54 -50.94
C LYS A 15 2.71 -29.83 -51.31
N ILE A 16 2.72 -28.89 -52.25
CA ILE A 16 3.95 -28.16 -52.62
C ILE A 16 4.11 -26.93 -51.74
N GLY A 17 4.79 -27.09 -50.59
CA GLY A 17 5.03 -26.02 -49.62
C GLY A 17 6.23 -25.10 -49.90
N THR A 18 7.14 -25.46 -50.83
CA THR A 18 8.23 -24.56 -51.29
C THR A 18 8.72 -24.95 -52.70
N VAL A 19 9.01 -23.96 -53.54
CA VAL A 19 9.60 -24.15 -54.88
C VAL A 19 11.08 -23.75 -54.84
N LYS A 20 11.97 -24.72 -54.64
CA LYS A 20 13.41 -24.58 -54.98
C LYS A 20 13.61 -25.12 -56.40
N ASP A 21 14.61 -24.63 -57.15
CA ASP A 21 14.84 -25.00 -58.57
C ASP A 21 14.95 -26.52 -58.81
N ASN A 22 15.33 -27.27 -57.78
CA ASN A 22 15.45 -28.72 -57.75
C ASN A 22 14.14 -29.48 -57.45
N ASN A 23 13.06 -28.79 -57.07
CA ASN A 23 11.70 -29.36 -56.98
C ASN A 23 10.93 -29.27 -58.31
N LEU A 24 11.53 -28.74 -59.38
CA LEU A 24 10.91 -28.62 -60.69
C LEU A 24 10.94 -29.92 -61.52
N SER A 25 10.86 -31.08 -60.84
CA SER A 25 10.56 -32.38 -61.47
C SER A 25 9.04 -32.58 -61.64
N LEU A 26 8.28 -31.50 -61.85
CA LEU A 26 6.88 -31.57 -62.21
C LEU A 26 6.75 -31.95 -63.69
N LYS A 27 6.95 -33.24 -63.97
CA LYS A 27 6.15 -33.88 -65.01
C LYS A 27 4.68 -33.75 -64.60
N ASN A 28 3.93 -32.99 -65.40
CA ASN A 28 2.48 -33.13 -65.62
C ASN A 28 1.53 -32.47 -64.62
N LEU A 29 1.19 -31.18 -64.83
CA LEU A 29 -0.10 -30.63 -64.38
C LEU A 29 -0.96 -29.97 -65.48
N ARG A 30 -0.52 -30.02 -66.75
CA ARG A 30 -1.41 -29.92 -67.91
C ARG A 30 -1.19 -31.12 -68.82
N ILE A 31 -1.72 -32.28 -68.43
CA ILE A 31 -1.97 -33.37 -69.41
C ILE A 31 -3.47 -33.58 -69.65
N ALA A 32 -4.37 -33.04 -68.82
CA ALA A 32 -5.78 -33.41 -68.88
C ALA A 32 -6.73 -32.42 -69.58
N ALA A 33 -6.29 -31.22 -70.01
CA ALA A 33 -7.26 -30.18 -70.39
C ALA A 33 -6.95 -29.33 -71.64
N GLU A 34 -5.92 -29.61 -72.45
CA GLU A 34 -5.71 -28.84 -73.69
C GLU A 34 -5.30 -29.73 -74.87
N LYS A 35 -5.84 -29.41 -76.06
CA LYS A 35 -5.50 -30.05 -77.35
C LYS A 35 -4.07 -29.75 -77.83
N ASP A 36 -3.38 -28.79 -77.21
CA ASP A 36 -2.01 -28.40 -77.53
C ASP A 36 -1.04 -28.81 -76.40
N ARG A 37 -0.27 -29.87 -76.65
CA ARG A 37 0.66 -30.47 -75.68
C ARG A 37 2.01 -29.75 -75.58
N THR A 38 2.13 -28.55 -76.15
CA THR A 38 3.41 -27.81 -76.22
C THR A 38 3.49 -26.60 -75.29
N LYS A 39 2.37 -26.13 -74.73
CA LYS A 39 2.37 -25.04 -73.74
C LYS A 39 2.72 -25.56 -72.34
N LYS A 40 3.95 -25.25 -71.91
CA LYS A 40 4.39 -25.38 -70.51
C LYS A 40 4.13 -24.04 -69.83
N ASP A 41 3.44 -24.04 -68.68
CA ASP A 41 3.46 -22.86 -67.81
C ASP A 41 4.92 -22.56 -67.47
N SER A 42 5.33 -21.32 -67.66
CA SER A 42 6.70 -20.91 -67.36
C SER A 42 6.98 -21.04 -65.87
N VAL A 43 8.26 -21.23 -65.50
CA VAL A 43 8.68 -21.22 -64.09
C VAL A 43 8.22 -19.92 -63.41
N GLU A 44 8.20 -18.84 -64.17
CA GLU A 44 7.77 -17.50 -63.78
C GLU A 44 6.27 -17.45 -63.42
N GLU A 45 5.38 -18.11 -64.17
CA GLU A 45 3.94 -18.15 -63.89
C GLU A 45 3.62 -18.97 -62.64
N ILE A 46 4.24 -20.14 -62.48
CA ILE A 46 4.11 -20.97 -61.27
C ILE A 46 4.63 -20.21 -60.05
N ARG A 47 5.80 -19.55 -60.19
CA ARG A 47 6.40 -18.73 -59.13
C ARG A 47 5.50 -17.53 -58.77
N ALA A 48 4.84 -16.89 -59.74
CA ALA A 48 3.91 -15.80 -59.50
C ALA A 48 2.62 -16.26 -58.78
N ILE A 49 2.10 -17.45 -59.10
CA ILE A 49 0.92 -18.03 -58.44
C ILE A 49 1.25 -18.42 -57.00
N VAL A 50 2.37 -19.11 -56.76
CA VAL A 50 2.82 -19.48 -55.41
C VAL A 50 3.11 -18.24 -54.56
N SER A 51 3.78 -17.23 -55.14
CA SER A 51 4.07 -15.96 -54.46
C SER A 51 2.84 -15.09 -54.20
N SER A 52 1.74 -15.26 -54.95
CA SER A 52 0.48 -14.58 -54.67
C SER A 52 -0.34 -15.31 -53.61
N GLN A 53 -0.23 -16.63 -53.51
CA GLN A 53 -0.86 -17.43 -52.46
C GLN A 53 -0.16 -17.31 -51.11
N SER A 54 1.15 -17.03 -51.06
CA SER A 54 1.88 -16.79 -49.81
C SER A 54 1.56 -15.44 -49.14
N LYS A 55 0.70 -14.61 -49.74
CA LYS A 55 0.23 -13.35 -49.14
C LYS A 55 -1.05 -13.60 -48.36
N ALA A 56 -0.96 -13.46 -47.03
CA ALA A 56 -2.08 -13.49 -46.11
C ALA A 56 -2.13 -12.18 -45.31
N SER A 57 -3.34 -11.68 -45.05
CA SER A 57 -3.56 -10.49 -44.22
C SER A 57 -4.24 -10.85 -42.91
N PHE A 58 -3.71 -10.33 -41.81
CA PHE A 58 -4.25 -10.54 -40.48
C PHE A 58 -3.94 -9.38 -39.53
N LYS A 59 -4.65 -9.35 -38.40
CA LYS A 59 -4.59 -8.30 -37.39
C LYS A 59 -4.50 -8.90 -36.00
N ILE A 60 -3.70 -8.26 -35.15
CA ILE A 60 -3.63 -8.58 -33.72
C ILE A 60 -4.80 -7.91 -33.01
N ASN A 61 -5.63 -8.73 -32.37
CA ASN A 61 -6.64 -8.28 -31.41
C ASN A 61 -6.10 -8.55 -30.01
N LEU A 62 -5.69 -7.48 -29.34
CA LEU A 62 -5.31 -7.52 -27.94
C LEU A 62 -6.30 -6.69 -27.15
N ILE A 63 -6.93 -7.29 -26.14
CA ILE A 63 -7.74 -6.54 -25.18
C ILE A 63 -6.78 -5.63 -24.43
N ALA A 64 -6.96 -4.32 -24.56
CA ALA A 64 -6.09 -3.33 -23.95
C ALA A 64 -6.17 -3.44 -22.42
N VAL A 65 -5.14 -4.04 -21.81
CA VAL A 65 -4.85 -3.79 -20.39
C VAL A 65 -3.88 -2.62 -20.38
N ALA A 66 -4.45 -1.43 -20.24
CA ALA A 66 -3.71 -0.18 -20.39
C ALA A 66 -3.01 0.29 -19.10
N SER A 67 -3.15 -0.45 -17.99
CA SER A 67 -2.51 -0.04 -16.73
C SER A 67 -2.24 -1.17 -15.76
N VAL A 68 -1.20 -0.99 -14.94
CA VAL A 68 -0.86 -1.80 -13.77
C VAL A 68 -0.55 -0.86 -12.61
N PHE A 69 -0.87 -1.22 -11.37
CA PHE A 69 -0.35 -0.49 -10.22
C PHE A 69 1.15 -0.75 -10.08
N GLU A 70 1.90 0.22 -9.56
CA GLU A 70 3.31 0.04 -9.28
C GLU A 70 3.57 -1.13 -8.32
N ASN A 71 4.83 -1.58 -8.26
CA ASN A 71 5.26 -2.75 -7.49
C ASN A 71 4.55 -4.08 -7.84
N ILE A 72 3.77 -4.10 -8.92
CA ILE A 72 3.10 -5.29 -9.45
C ILE A 72 3.64 -5.60 -10.86
N VAL A 73 3.89 -6.87 -11.13
CA VAL A 73 4.27 -7.36 -12.47
C VAL A 73 3.08 -7.21 -13.42
N PHE A 74 3.32 -6.61 -14.59
CA PHE A 74 2.33 -6.57 -15.67
C PHE A 74 2.42 -7.83 -16.52
N THR A 75 1.27 -8.39 -16.90
CA THR A 75 1.15 -9.45 -17.91
C THR A 75 -0.10 -9.21 -18.75
N SER A 76 0.06 -9.21 -20.06
CA SER A 76 -1.06 -9.05 -21.01
C SER A 76 -1.89 -10.34 -21.09
N PRO A 77 -3.17 -10.26 -21.49
CA PRO A 77 -3.88 -11.45 -21.98
C PRO A 77 -3.19 -11.99 -23.24
N THR A 78 -3.45 -13.26 -23.55
CA THR A 78 -3.02 -13.86 -24.83
C THR A 78 -3.71 -13.12 -25.99
N PRO A 79 -2.97 -12.52 -26.95
CA PRO A 79 -3.57 -11.90 -28.12
C PRO A 79 -4.30 -12.94 -28.98
N THR A 80 -5.35 -12.50 -29.67
CA THR A 80 -6.03 -13.29 -30.71
C THR A 80 -5.79 -12.66 -32.08
N LEU A 81 -5.99 -13.43 -33.14
CA LEU A 81 -5.83 -12.95 -34.53
C LEU A 81 -7.16 -13.00 -35.28
N THR A 82 -7.36 -12.03 -36.16
CA THR A 82 -8.43 -12.03 -37.17
C THR A 82 -7.82 -11.78 -38.54
N GLY A 83 -8.32 -12.45 -39.59
CA GLY A 83 -7.77 -12.33 -40.93
C GLY A 83 -8.07 -13.52 -41.81
N ASP A 84 -7.24 -13.70 -42.83
CA ASP A 84 -7.35 -14.81 -43.78
C ASP A 84 -7.21 -16.17 -43.09
N SER A 85 -7.94 -17.18 -43.58
CA SER A 85 -7.89 -18.55 -43.04
C SER A 85 -6.55 -19.27 -43.28
N ARG A 86 -5.67 -18.68 -44.10
CA ARG A 86 -4.37 -19.24 -44.50
C ARG A 86 -3.22 -18.82 -43.58
N VAL A 87 -3.51 -18.03 -42.55
CA VAL A 87 -2.51 -17.63 -41.55
C VAL A 87 -2.04 -18.88 -40.81
N GLY A 88 -0.77 -19.24 -41.02
CA GLY A 88 -0.14 -20.39 -40.37
C GLY A 88 0.28 -20.11 -38.92
N ASP A 89 1.22 -20.91 -38.42
CA ASP A 89 1.82 -20.70 -37.10
C ASP A 89 2.48 -19.33 -37.01
N ILE A 90 2.34 -18.70 -35.84
CA ILE A 90 2.78 -17.33 -35.60
C ILE A 90 3.96 -17.31 -34.65
N THR A 91 4.99 -16.57 -35.05
CA THR A 91 6.07 -16.16 -34.15
C THR A 91 5.84 -14.72 -33.71
N TRP A 92 5.92 -14.50 -32.40
CA TRP A 92 5.71 -13.20 -31.78
C TRP A 92 7.03 -12.54 -31.40
N ALA A 93 7.14 -11.24 -31.69
CA ALA A 93 8.26 -10.41 -31.34
C ALA A 93 7.77 -9.06 -30.77
N ILE A 94 8.67 -8.36 -30.08
CA ILE A 94 8.39 -7.06 -29.47
C ILE A 94 9.41 -6.04 -29.96
N GLY A 95 8.92 -4.86 -30.32
CA GLY A 95 9.69 -3.70 -30.73
C GLY A 95 9.14 -2.43 -30.07
N GLY A 96 9.55 -1.29 -30.58
CA GLY A 96 9.19 0.02 -30.01
C GLY A 96 10.25 0.55 -29.05
N GLU A 97 9.96 1.71 -28.47
CA GLU A 97 10.93 2.50 -27.71
C GLU A 97 11.32 1.85 -26.38
N ASP A 98 10.34 1.24 -25.70
CA ASP A 98 10.53 0.59 -24.41
C ASP A 98 10.67 -0.93 -24.52
N ALA A 99 10.94 -1.47 -25.71
CA ALA A 99 10.96 -2.92 -25.97
C ALA A 99 11.89 -3.69 -25.01
N ASN A 100 13.02 -3.09 -24.63
CA ASN A 100 13.98 -3.68 -23.69
C ASN A 100 13.48 -3.75 -22.23
N LYS A 101 12.31 -3.17 -21.93
CA LYS A 101 11.64 -3.20 -20.62
C LYS A 101 10.65 -4.35 -20.49
N PHE A 102 10.38 -5.06 -21.59
CA PHE A 102 9.39 -6.12 -21.69
C PHE A 102 10.00 -7.42 -22.16
N THR A 103 9.27 -8.50 -21.90
CA THR A 103 9.48 -9.81 -22.52
C THR A 103 8.21 -10.21 -23.25
N ILE A 104 8.34 -10.91 -24.38
CA ILE A 104 7.22 -11.52 -25.10
C ILE A 104 7.46 -13.01 -25.25
N ASN A 105 6.43 -13.81 -24.99
CA ASN A 105 6.49 -15.24 -25.27
C ASN A 105 6.29 -15.46 -26.78
N ALA A 106 7.33 -15.95 -27.45
CA ALA A 106 7.36 -16.09 -28.90
C ALA A 106 6.29 -17.04 -29.48
N LYS A 107 5.69 -17.91 -28.67
CA LYS A 107 4.67 -18.88 -29.10
C LYS A 107 3.24 -18.37 -28.96
N ASN A 108 2.95 -17.59 -27.92
CA ASN A 108 1.57 -17.18 -27.62
C ASN A 108 1.37 -15.66 -27.56
N GLY A 109 2.42 -14.85 -27.72
CA GLY A 109 2.33 -13.39 -27.79
C GLY A 109 2.03 -12.69 -26.47
N VAL A 110 2.04 -13.41 -25.34
CA VAL A 110 1.88 -12.80 -24.01
C VAL A 110 3.07 -11.90 -23.70
N VAL A 111 2.79 -10.64 -23.37
CA VAL A 111 3.77 -9.61 -23.03
C VAL A 111 3.81 -9.44 -21.51
N SER A 112 5.01 -9.34 -20.94
CA SER A 112 5.22 -9.09 -19.51
C SER A 112 6.21 -7.97 -19.28
N MET A 113 6.01 -7.21 -18.19
CA MET A 113 6.94 -6.21 -17.68
C MET A 113 7.13 -6.44 -16.19
N ILE A 114 8.38 -6.39 -15.72
CA ILE A 114 8.66 -6.44 -14.29
C ILE A 114 7.94 -5.30 -13.55
N ALA A 115 7.76 -5.46 -12.24
CA ALA A 115 7.24 -4.39 -11.41
C ALA A 115 8.05 -3.09 -11.60
N ARG A 116 7.34 -1.97 -11.69
CA ARG A 116 7.89 -0.61 -11.83
C ARG A 116 7.51 0.21 -10.59
N ASP A 117 8.36 1.19 -10.28
CA ASP A 117 8.19 2.19 -9.23
C ASP A 117 7.74 3.47 -9.94
N TYR A 118 6.59 4.02 -9.57
CA TYR A 118 5.98 5.17 -10.25
C TYR A 118 6.82 6.44 -10.08
N GLU A 119 7.44 6.62 -8.92
CA GLU A 119 8.32 7.73 -8.59
C GLU A 119 9.69 7.61 -9.26
N LYS A 120 10.04 6.45 -9.81
CA LYS A 120 11.29 6.20 -10.55
C LYS A 120 11.03 5.63 -11.96
N PRO A 121 10.42 6.42 -12.87
CA PRO A 121 10.14 5.97 -14.22
C PRO A 121 11.43 5.64 -14.99
N VAL A 122 11.39 4.56 -15.76
CA VAL A 122 12.51 4.10 -16.60
C VAL A 122 12.13 3.89 -18.06
N ASP A 123 10.88 4.19 -18.42
CA ASP A 123 10.46 4.45 -19.79
C ASP A 123 11.26 5.61 -20.39
N LYS A 124 11.29 5.67 -21.71
CA LYS A 124 12.17 6.57 -22.45
C LYS A 124 11.90 8.05 -22.16
N ASP A 125 10.64 8.46 -22.11
CA ASP A 125 10.19 9.84 -21.90
C ASP A 125 9.88 10.17 -20.43
N LYS A 126 9.90 9.16 -19.55
CA LYS A 126 9.69 9.27 -18.10
C LYS A 126 8.29 9.78 -17.73
N ASP A 127 7.29 9.44 -18.54
CA ASP A 127 5.88 9.79 -18.35
C ASP A 127 5.05 8.68 -17.67
N ASN A 128 5.69 7.56 -17.30
CA ASN A 128 5.07 6.35 -16.74
C ASN A 128 4.13 5.62 -17.72
N VAL A 129 4.21 5.90 -19.02
CA VAL A 129 3.47 5.23 -20.09
C VAL A 129 4.45 4.52 -21.01
N TYR A 130 4.66 3.23 -20.73
CA TYR A 130 5.57 2.39 -21.48
C TYR A 130 4.96 1.99 -22.82
N LYS A 131 5.64 2.29 -23.93
CA LYS A 131 5.15 2.13 -25.30
C LYS A 131 5.94 1.06 -26.04
N VAL A 132 5.25 -0.01 -26.44
CA VAL A 132 5.82 -1.11 -27.23
C VAL A 132 4.96 -1.44 -28.43
N THR A 133 5.57 -2.04 -29.44
CA THR A 133 4.90 -2.54 -30.64
C THR A 133 5.02 -4.06 -30.67
N ILE A 134 3.90 -4.75 -30.62
CA ILE A 134 3.82 -6.21 -30.77
C ILE A 134 3.82 -6.54 -32.25
N ILE A 135 4.67 -7.50 -32.66
CA ILE A 135 4.83 -7.92 -34.04
C ILE A 135 4.50 -9.41 -34.13
N ALA A 136 3.59 -9.76 -35.03
CA ALA A 136 3.25 -11.15 -35.33
C ALA A 136 3.68 -11.47 -36.77
N THR A 137 4.42 -12.56 -36.94
CA THR A 137 4.92 -13.03 -38.24
C THR A 137 4.48 -14.47 -38.46
N ASP A 138 3.86 -14.75 -39.60
CA ASP A 138 3.52 -16.14 -39.98
C ASP A 138 4.71 -16.88 -40.63
N GLY A 139 4.53 -18.17 -40.92
CA GLY A 139 5.55 -19.00 -41.57
C GLY A 139 5.98 -18.52 -42.97
N ASP A 140 5.12 -17.76 -43.66
CA ASP A 140 5.35 -17.22 -45.01
C ASP A 140 5.93 -15.79 -44.97
N LYS A 141 6.25 -15.28 -43.77
CA LYS A 141 6.80 -13.94 -43.49
C LYS A 141 5.81 -12.79 -43.73
N ASN A 142 4.51 -13.06 -43.74
CA ASN A 142 3.53 -11.99 -43.61
C ASN A 142 3.55 -11.45 -42.18
N THR A 143 3.53 -10.13 -42.05
CA THR A 143 3.67 -9.46 -40.76
C THR A 143 2.50 -8.53 -40.48
N THR A 144 2.10 -8.44 -39.22
CA THR A 144 1.22 -7.38 -38.72
C THR A 144 1.74 -6.88 -37.38
N SER A 145 1.36 -5.66 -37.00
CA SER A 145 1.79 -5.05 -35.76
C SER A 145 0.65 -4.35 -35.02
N LYS A 146 0.82 -4.22 -33.71
CA LYS A 146 -0.11 -3.51 -32.83
C LYS A 146 0.63 -2.84 -31.70
N ASP A 147 0.37 -1.56 -31.50
CA ASP A 147 0.93 -0.82 -30.36
C ASP A 147 0.19 -1.14 -29.06
N LEU A 148 0.95 -1.19 -27.99
CA LEU A 148 0.51 -1.37 -26.61
C LEU A 148 1.16 -0.30 -25.75
N GLY A 149 0.32 0.49 -25.08
CA GLY A 149 0.72 1.40 -24.01
C GLY A 149 0.35 0.81 -22.66
N VAL A 150 1.32 0.73 -21.74
CA VAL A 150 1.12 0.28 -20.35
C VAL A 150 1.41 1.42 -19.41
N THR A 151 0.37 1.99 -18.80
CA THR A 151 0.48 3.03 -17.78
C THR A 151 0.74 2.42 -16.40
N VAL A 152 1.86 2.77 -15.78
CA VAL A 152 2.08 2.47 -14.36
C VAL A 152 1.28 3.48 -13.55
N LYS A 153 0.43 2.98 -12.65
CA LYS A 153 -0.38 3.79 -11.76
C LYS A 153 0.28 3.89 -10.39
N ASN A 154 0.40 5.11 -9.90
CA ASN A 154 0.83 5.42 -8.55
C ASN A 154 -0.08 4.71 -7.53
N VAL A 155 0.54 4.11 -6.53
CA VAL A 155 -0.07 3.71 -5.27
C VAL A 155 0.53 4.61 -4.20
N PHE A 156 -0.29 5.31 -3.44
CA PHE A 156 0.21 6.18 -2.37
C PHE A 156 1.06 5.37 -1.38
N GLU A 157 2.36 5.66 -1.34
CA GLU A 157 3.30 5.08 -0.39
C GLU A 157 3.59 6.09 0.73
N PHE A 158 3.16 5.78 1.94
CA PHE A 158 3.55 6.59 3.08
C PHE A 158 5.03 6.43 3.39
N VAL A 159 5.78 7.52 3.22
CA VAL A 159 7.18 7.60 3.62
C VAL A 159 7.27 8.02 5.08
N SER A 160 7.69 7.11 5.94
CA SER A 160 7.94 7.40 7.34
C SER A 160 9.03 8.47 7.50
N LYS A 161 8.82 9.40 8.41
CA LYS A 161 9.76 10.48 8.76
C LYS A 161 10.25 10.30 10.18
N THR A 162 11.47 10.75 10.44
CA THR A 162 12.01 10.83 11.80
C THR A 162 11.65 12.18 12.40
N ILE A 163 11.19 12.18 13.65
CA ILE A 163 10.87 13.37 14.45
C ILE A 163 11.69 13.29 15.74
N THR A 164 12.58 14.24 15.94
CA THR A 164 13.34 14.39 17.18
C THR A 164 12.53 15.21 18.19
N PHE A 165 12.26 14.64 19.36
CA PHE A 165 11.52 15.28 20.43
C PHE A 165 11.99 14.81 21.81
N ASP A 166 12.25 15.75 22.72
CA ASP A 166 12.77 15.49 24.08
C ASP A 166 14.00 14.56 24.10
N GLY A 167 14.91 14.75 23.14
CA GLY A 167 16.14 13.95 23.02
C GLY A 167 15.95 12.53 22.48
N LEU A 168 14.76 12.20 21.96
CA LEU A 168 14.44 10.90 21.38
C LEU A 168 14.00 11.06 19.92
N ASP A 169 14.39 10.09 19.09
CA ASP A 169 13.96 10.00 17.69
C ASP A 169 12.77 9.05 17.55
N TYR A 170 11.64 9.62 17.14
CA TYR A 170 10.40 8.91 16.84
C TYR A 170 10.27 8.73 15.34
N ILE A 171 9.56 7.68 14.91
CA ILE A 171 9.22 7.44 13.52
C ILE A 171 7.72 7.69 13.33
N THR A 172 7.33 8.30 12.22
CA THR A 172 5.92 8.44 11.86
C THR A 172 5.38 7.17 11.22
N LEU A 173 4.13 6.81 11.55
CA LEU A 173 3.38 5.69 10.99
C LEU A 173 2.05 6.18 10.44
N GLU A 174 1.66 5.78 9.24
CA GLU A 174 0.29 5.99 8.75
C GLU A 174 -0.63 4.88 9.26
N SER A 175 -1.79 5.27 9.77
CA SER A 175 -2.84 4.32 10.11
C SER A 175 -3.41 3.68 8.84
N PRO A 176 -3.41 2.35 8.73
CA PRO A 176 -4.09 1.66 7.64
C PRO A 176 -5.63 1.71 7.77
N ILE A 177 -6.15 2.29 8.86
CA ILE A 177 -7.58 2.37 9.16
C ILE A 177 -8.11 3.77 8.82
N THR A 178 -7.39 4.82 9.20
CA THR A 178 -7.87 6.21 9.10
C THR A 178 -7.03 7.09 8.18
N GLY A 179 -5.85 6.63 7.74
CA GLY A 179 -4.85 7.45 7.05
C GLY A 179 -4.19 8.50 7.95
N LYS A 180 -4.51 8.53 9.26
CA LYS A 180 -3.88 9.48 10.20
C LYS A 180 -2.46 9.06 10.54
N ILE A 181 -1.60 10.05 10.72
CA ILE A 181 -0.20 9.82 11.07
C ILE A 181 -0.04 9.76 12.59
N TRP A 182 0.71 8.79 13.08
CA TRP A 182 0.98 8.53 14.49
C TRP A 182 2.47 8.46 14.76
N LEU A 183 2.88 8.72 16.00
CA LEU A 183 4.23 8.33 16.45
C LEU A 183 4.29 6.82 16.70
N ASP A 184 5.42 6.20 16.37
CA ASP A 184 5.62 4.75 16.43
C ASP A 184 5.72 4.15 17.85
N ARG A 185 5.92 4.98 18.88
CA ARG A 185 6.06 4.56 20.29
C ARG A 185 5.43 5.55 21.28
N ASN A 186 5.25 5.10 22.53
CA ASN A 186 4.74 5.97 23.60
C ASN A 186 5.75 7.09 23.84
N LEU A 187 5.27 8.29 24.22
CA LEU A 187 6.17 9.39 24.57
C LEU A 187 7.13 8.98 25.70
N GLY A 188 8.42 9.29 25.54
CA GLY A 188 9.48 8.93 26.48
C GLY A 188 10.03 7.51 26.30
N ALA A 189 9.53 6.72 25.35
CA ALA A 189 10.04 5.38 25.07
C ALA A 189 11.29 5.43 24.19
N THR A 190 12.30 4.62 24.53
CA THR A 190 13.57 4.59 23.77
C THR A 190 13.49 3.74 22.51
N GLN A 191 12.49 2.85 22.40
CA GLN A 191 12.26 2.02 21.21
C GLN A 191 10.77 1.77 20.95
N ALA A 192 10.42 1.42 19.71
CA ALA A 192 9.13 0.81 19.40
C ALA A 192 9.04 -0.59 20.03
N ALA A 193 7.84 -1.02 20.40
CA ALA A 193 7.66 -2.28 21.10
C ALA A 193 8.08 -3.49 20.24
N THR A 194 9.01 -4.28 20.78
CA THR A 194 9.44 -5.58 20.21
C THR A 194 8.65 -6.76 20.79
N SER A 195 8.06 -6.58 21.96
CA SER A 195 7.12 -7.50 22.59
C SER A 195 6.11 -6.71 23.42
N ARG A 196 5.00 -7.33 23.83
CA ARG A 196 4.01 -6.70 24.70
C ARG A 196 4.62 -6.22 26.03
N THR A 197 5.65 -6.89 26.53
CA THR A 197 6.29 -6.61 27.83
C THR A 197 7.65 -5.93 27.71
N ASP A 198 7.93 -5.32 26.56
CA ASP A 198 9.17 -4.61 26.27
C ASP A 198 9.25 -3.32 27.08
N SER A 199 10.02 -3.33 28.18
CA SER A 199 10.12 -2.19 29.09
C SER A 199 10.70 -0.92 28.46
N ALA A 200 11.53 -1.06 27.41
CA ALA A 200 12.10 0.09 26.70
C ALA A 200 11.05 0.81 25.83
N SER A 201 9.93 0.15 25.53
CA SER A 201 8.81 0.70 24.75
C SER A 201 7.72 1.37 25.59
N TYR A 202 7.77 1.21 26.92
CA TYR A 202 6.69 1.63 27.81
C TYR A 202 6.48 3.15 27.84
N GLY A 203 7.57 3.92 27.70
CA GLY A 203 7.56 5.37 27.77
C GLY A 203 7.20 5.91 29.15
N ASP A 204 6.88 7.20 29.21
CA ASP A 204 6.52 7.91 30.44
C ASP A 204 5.02 7.76 30.79
N LEU A 205 4.65 8.12 32.02
CA LEU A 205 3.27 8.08 32.52
C LEU A 205 2.84 9.46 32.99
N TYR A 206 1.90 10.09 32.28
CA TYR A 206 1.51 11.49 32.50
C TYR A 206 0.26 11.62 33.36
N GLN A 207 0.22 12.56 34.31
CA GLN A 207 -1.04 12.93 34.96
C GLN A 207 -1.90 13.75 33.99
N TRP A 208 -3.21 13.51 33.96
CA TRP A 208 -4.05 13.99 32.87
C TRP A 208 -4.04 15.52 32.72
N GLY A 209 -3.75 16.01 31.51
CA GLY A 209 -3.69 17.44 31.19
C GLY A 209 -2.45 18.19 31.71
N ARG A 210 -1.49 17.51 32.35
CA ARG A 210 -0.30 18.16 32.94
C ARG A 210 0.84 18.27 31.92
N LYS A 211 1.57 19.39 31.97
CA LYS A 211 2.81 19.60 31.20
C LYS A 211 3.90 18.60 31.63
N ALA A 212 4.69 18.11 30.69
CA ALA A 212 5.89 17.34 30.99
C ALA A 212 6.89 18.19 31.79
N SER A 213 7.25 17.73 32.98
CA SER A 213 8.09 18.49 33.93
C SER A 213 9.06 17.59 34.71
N GLY A 214 9.07 16.29 34.41
CA GLY A 214 9.74 15.25 35.19
C GLY A 214 8.78 14.45 36.06
N HIS A 215 7.57 14.95 36.34
CA HIS A 215 6.56 14.21 37.11
C HIS A 215 6.14 12.91 36.42
N GLN A 216 6.18 12.89 35.09
CA GLN A 216 5.75 11.77 34.27
C GLN A 216 6.71 10.57 34.33
N LYS A 217 7.94 10.79 34.81
CA LYS A 217 8.92 9.73 34.92
C LYS A 217 8.41 8.67 35.90
N ARG A 218 8.56 7.41 35.52
CA ARG A 218 8.00 6.25 36.26
C ARG A 218 8.47 6.16 37.72
N ASN A 219 9.63 6.74 38.02
CA ASN A 219 10.28 6.76 39.33
C ASN A 219 10.31 8.17 39.97
N SER A 220 9.55 9.14 39.47
CA SER A 220 9.55 10.50 40.03
C SER A 220 9.06 10.50 41.48
N SER A 221 9.61 11.39 42.30
CA SER A 221 9.18 11.55 43.70
C SER A 221 7.73 12.04 43.78
N THR A 222 7.08 11.79 44.92
CA THR A 222 5.66 12.13 45.12
C THR A 222 5.45 13.27 46.09
N THR A 223 4.35 14.01 45.94
CA THR A 223 3.82 14.96 46.93
C THR A 223 2.33 14.71 47.17
N SER A 224 1.82 15.05 48.35
CA SER A 224 0.38 15.11 48.62
C SER A 224 -0.18 16.54 48.51
N THR A 225 0.69 17.53 48.25
CA THR A 225 0.27 18.93 48.07
C THR A 225 -0.34 19.10 46.68
N ARG A 226 -1.66 19.28 46.61
CA ARG A 226 -2.39 19.52 45.35
C ARG A 226 -2.02 20.87 44.73
N ALA A 227 -1.93 20.89 43.40
CA ALA A 227 -1.67 22.07 42.61
C ALA A 227 -2.83 23.08 42.69
N SER A 228 -2.54 24.38 42.69
CA SER A 228 -3.54 25.45 42.67
C SER A 228 -3.85 25.97 41.27
N SER A 229 -3.20 25.43 40.23
CA SER A 229 -3.45 25.78 38.83
C SER A 229 -3.06 24.61 37.91
N ILE A 230 -3.48 24.66 36.65
CA ILE A 230 -3.09 23.71 35.61
C ILE A 230 -1.77 24.08 34.89
N GLY A 231 -1.02 25.06 35.39
CA GLY A 231 0.26 25.49 34.83
C GLY A 231 1.43 24.55 35.16
N ASP A 232 2.65 25.11 35.20
CA ASP A 232 3.80 24.36 35.70
C ASP A 232 3.69 24.19 37.22
N ASN A 233 3.72 22.94 37.66
CA ASN A 233 3.58 22.55 39.06
C ASN A 233 4.78 21.71 39.53
N GLY A 234 5.95 21.91 38.91
CA GLY A 234 7.18 21.21 39.23
C GLY A 234 7.17 19.73 38.81
N ASN A 235 8.18 18.99 39.27
CA ASN A 235 8.52 17.65 38.80
C ASN A 235 7.98 16.51 39.69
N LEU A 236 7.26 16.81 40.77
CA LEU A 236 6.72 15.79 41.66
C LEU A 236 5.41 15.23 41.14
N PHE A 237 5.21 13.92 41.26
CA PHE A 237 3.91 13.28 41.05
C PHE A 237 2.96 13.66 42.18
N ILE A 238 1.82 14.24 41.84
CA ILE A 238 0.86 14.74 42.85
C ILE A 238 -0.13 13.63 43.14
N LYS A 239 -0.06 13.06 44.35
CA LYS A 239 -1.01 12.05 44.81
C LYS A 239 -2.35 12.70 45.12
N SER A 240 -3.42 11.91 44.98
CA SER A 240 -4.75 12.31 45.44
C SER A 240 -5.26 11.32 46.49
N ASP A 241 -5.98 11.83 47.49
CA ASP A 241 -6.60 11.05 48.56
C ASP A 241 -8.06 10.70 48.22
N SER A 242 -8.80 10.10 49.14
CA SER A 242 -10.21 9.75 48.92
C SER A 242 -11.15 10.95 48.77
N GLY A 243 -10.68 12.18 49.03
CA GLY A 243 -11.50 13.39 48.95
C GLY A 243 -11.43 14.12 47.62
N SER A 244 -10.59 13.66 46.67
CA SER A 244 -10.50 14.24 45.33
C SER A 244 -9.81 13.29 44.34
N THR A 245 -10.37 13.21 43.14
CA THR A 245 -9.90 12.36 42.03
C THR A 245 -9.00 13.11 41.04
N ASP A 246 -8.59 14.34 41.38
CA ASP A 246 -7.75 15.21 40.56
C ASP A 246 -6.46 15.61 41.30
N TRP A 247 -5.41 15.94 40.55
CA TRP A 247 -4.13 16.42 41.04
C TRP A 247 -4.12 17.93 41.34
N VAL A 248 -5.16 18.66 40.93
CA VAL A 248 -5.41 20.06 41.31
C VAL A 248 -6.43 20.16 42.46
N LYS A 249 -6.46 21.32 43.10
CA LYS A 249 -7.51 21.71 44.05
C LYS A 249 -8.87 21.85 43.35
N LEU A 250 -9.95 21.76 44.13
CA LEU A 250 -11.31 22.07 43.65
C LEU A 250 -11.38 23.48 43.05
N ASN A 251 -12.34 23.70 42.15
CA ASN A 251 -12.56 24.92 41.36
C ASN A 251 -11.42 25.26 40.38
N VAL A 252 -10.59 24.29 39.99
CA VAL A 252 -9.53 24.46 39.00
C VAL A 252 -9.78 23.53 37.81
N ASP A 253 -10.22 24.10 36.68
CA ASP A 253 -10.47 23.37 35.41
C ASP A 253 -11.27 22.07 35.60
N GLU A 254 -12.35 22.15 36.38
CA GLU A 254 -13.17 21.00 36.77
C GLU A 254 -13.76 20.28 35.56
N ASN A 255 -14.24 21.04 34.57
CA ASN A 255 -14.72 20.50 33.30
C ASN A 255 -13.60 19.98 32.37
N GLY A 256 -12.33 20.22 32.70
CA GLY A 256 -11.17 19.79 31.93
C GLY A 256 -10.99 20.50 30.58
N ALA A 257 -11.67 21.62 30.34
CA ALA A 257 -11.66 22.31 29.05
C ALA A 257 -10.28 22.87 28.71
N GLU A 258 -9.58 23.45 29.68
CA GLU A 258 -8.25 24.02 29.45
C GLU A 258 -7.19 22.93 29.28
N ARG A 259 -7.26 21.84 30.06
CA ARG A 259 -6.41 20.66 29.85
C ARG A 259 -6.62 19.99 28.49
N THR A 260 -7.87 19.93 28.02
CA THR A 260 -8.20 19.43 26.68
C THR A 260 -7.53 20.27 25.59
N LYS A 261 -7.42 21.60 25.79
CA LYS A 261 -6.70 22.51 24.89
C LYS A 261 -5.18 22.35 25.02
N HIS A 262 -4.66 22.24 26.24
CA HIS A 262 -3.23 22.08 26.53
C HIS A 262 -2.63 20.86 25.85
N TRP A 263 -3.35 19.73 25.86
CA TRP A 263 -2.93 18.50 25.20
C TRP A 263 -3.33 18.43 23.71
N GLY A 264 -3.98 19.46 23.18
CA GLY A 264 -4.15 19.71 21.75
C GLY A 264 -3.01 20.58 21.18
N MET A 265 -3.19 21.12 19.96
CA MET A 265 -2.22 22.00 19.28
C MET A 265 -1.86 23.34 19.96
N SER A 266 -2.18 23.57 21.24
CA SER A 266 -1.80 24.82 21.90
C SER A 266 -0.30 24.84 22.26
N GLN A 267 0.39 25.95 21.97
CA GLN A 267 1.85 26.03 22.02
C GLN A 267 2.46 25.98 23.44
N ASN A 268 1.68 26.22 24.50
CA ASN A 268 2.28 26.49 25.81
C ASN A 268 2.40 25.26 26.74
N ASN A 269 1.68 24.16 26.48
CA ASN A 269 1.63 22.98 27.35
C ASN A 269 1.47 21.62 26.62
N ASN A 270 1.59 21.59 25.29
CA ASN A 270 1.52 20.34 24.55
C ASN A 270 2.71 19.44 24.90
N ILE A 271 2.43 18.18 25.22
CA ILE A 271 3.44 17.16 25.54
C ILE A 271 3.87 16.38 24.30
N CYS A 272 3.18 16.54 23.19
CA CYS A 272 3.54 15.96 21.90
C CYS A 272 4.44 16.91 21.09
N PRO A 273 5.22 16.38 20.11
CA PRO A 273 5.98 17.20 19.17
C PRO A 273 5.10 18.20 18.41
N LEU A 274 5.73 19.22 17.80
CA LEU A 274 5.04 20.14 16.91
C LEU A 274 4.28 19.38 15.81
N ALA A 275 3.07 19.82 15.47
CA ALA A 275 2.12 19.17 14.55
C ALA A 275 1.50 17.85 15.06
N PHE A 276 1.84 17.41 16.26
CA PHE A 276 1.21 16.28 16.92
C PHE A 276 0.44 16.71 18.18
N GLU A 277 -0.57 15.94 18.56
CA GLU A 277 -1.35 16.14 19.76
C GLU A 277 -1.67 14.81 20.45
N VAL A 278 -2.11 14.88 21.70
CA VAL A 278 -2.72 13.73 22.37
C VAL A 278 -4.07 13.48 21.69
N PRO A 279 -4.40 12.25 21.28
CA PRO A 279 -5.62 11.98 20.53
C PRO A 279 -6.86 12.26 21.37
N THR A 280 -7.95 12.67 20.73
CA THR A 280 -9.28 12.59 21.33
C THR A 280 -9.73 11.12 21.42
N LYS A 281 -10.74 10.87 22.26
CA LYS A 281 -11.42 9.57 22.33
C LYS A 281 -11.93 9.13 20.96
N GLU A 282 -12.51 10.03 20.19
CA GLU A 282 -13.08 9.75 18.87
C GLU A 282 -11.99 9.37 17.87
N GLN A 283 -10.82 10.02 17.92
CA GLN A 283 -9.67 9.65 17.08
C GLN A 283 -9.12 8.27 17.47
N LEU A 284 -8.80 8.05 18.75
CA LEU A 284 -8.21 6.79 19.19
C LEU A 284 -9.18 5.61 19.01
N SER A 285 -10.48 5.82 19.22
CA SER A 285 -11.49 4.74 19.10
C SER A 285 -11.62 4.17 17.69
N LYS A 286 -11.38 5.00 16.66
CA LYS A 286 -11.31 4.51 15.27
C LYS A 286 -10.11 3.58 15.07
N GLU A 287 -8.97 3.90 15.67
CA GLU A 287 -7.75 3.09 15.53
C GLU A 287 -7.83 1.76 16.29
N THR A 288 -8.57 1.72 17.39
CA THR A 288 -8.57 0.57 18.31
C THR A 288 -9.77 -0.37 18.11
N VAL A 289 -10.59 -0.18 17.07
CA VAL A 289 -11.85 -0.93 16.85
C VAL A 289 -11.67 -2.46 16.85
N ASN A 290 -10.52 -2.94 16.34
CA ASN A 290 -10.19 -4.36 16.23
C ASN A 290 -9.36 -4.90 17.40
N ILE A 291 -8.98 -4.05 18.35
CA ILE A 291 -8.22 -4.47 19.53
C ILE A 291 -9.19 -5.06 20.57
N LYS A 292 -8.96 -6.30 20.98
CA LYS A 292 -9.84 -7.02 21.94
C LYS A 292 -9.20 -7.30 23.30
N ASN A 293 -7.87 -7.24 23.38
CA ASN A 293 -7.08 -7.47 24.59
C ASN A 293 -5.66 -6.96 24.34
N THR A 294 -4.78 -7.11 25.32
CA THR A 294 -3.37 -6.68 25.24
C THR A 294 -2.58 -7.39 24.13
N SER A 295 -2.95 -8.62 23.76
CA SER A 295 -2.34 -9.29 22.59
C SER A 295 -2.72 -8.58 21.30
N GLY A 296 -4.01 -8.26 21.12
CA GLY A 296 -4.47 -7.45 19.98
C GLY A 296 -3.86 -6.04 19.98
N ALA A 297 -3.61 -5.46 21.15
CA ALA A 297 -3.00 -4.13 21.26
C ALA A 297 -1.56 -4.13 20.72
N PHE A 298 -0.77 -5.15 21.09
CA PHE A 298 0.59 -5.33 20.59
C PHE A 298 0.63 -5.72 19.09
N SER A 299 -0.30 -6.54 18.63
CA SER A 299 -0.38 -6.95 17.22
C SER A 299 -0.96 -5.86 16.29
N SER A 300 -1.49 -4.76 16.83
CA SER A 300 -2.00 -3.62 16.04
C SER A 300 -0.87 -2.85 15.36
N PHE A 301 -1.21 -1.97 14.41
CA PHE A 301 -0.23 -1.10 13.73
C PHE A 301 0.52 -0.17 14.70
N LEU A 302 -0.09 0.18 15.84
CA LEU A 302 0.52 1.02 16.89
C LEU A 302 1.46 0.24 17.83
N LYS A 303 1.44 -1.10 17.80
CA LYS A 303 2.19 -2.00 18.69
C LYS A 303 2.18 -1.54 20.15
N ILE A 304 0.99 -1.37 20.72
CA ILE A 304 0.82 -0.75 22.05
C ILE A 304 1.31 -1.73 23.13
N PRO A 305 2.33 -1.38 23.94
CA PRO A 305 2.86 -2.28 24.96
C PRO A 305 2.02 -2.23 26.24
N SER A 306 2.08 -3.30 27.04
CA SER A 306 1.47 -3.38 28.38
C SER A 306 2.28 -2.59 29.41
N ALA A 307 2.31 -1.27 29.23
CA ALA A 307 3.13 -0.34 30.00
C ALA A 307 2.66 -0.14 31.45
N GLY A 308 1.48 -0.67 31.81
CA GLY A 308 0.85 -0.42 33.11
C GLY A 308 0.52 1.05 33.31
N PHE A 309 0.36 1.44 34.57
CA PHE A 309 0.04 2.81 34.97
C PHE A 309 0.60 3.13 36.34
N ARG A 310 0.53 4.41 36.71
CA ARG A 310 0.81 4.87 38.07
C ARG A 310 -0.49 5.26 38.73
N SER A 311 -0.81 4.62 39.85
CA SER A 311 -2.04 4.86 40.60
C SER A 311 -2.04 6.24 41.26
N ARG A 312 -3.21 6.71 41.69
CA ARG A 312 -3.36 7.98 42.46
C ARG A 312 -2.52 8.04 43.73
N SER A 313 -2.14 6.89 44.30
CA SER A 313 -1.24 6.79 45.46
C SER A 313 0.24 6.95 45.08
N GLY A 314 0.57 7.06 43.79
CA GLY A 314 1.93 7.20 43.29
C GLY A 314 2.68 5.88 43.06
N ASN A 315 2.00 4.73 43.15
CA ASN A 315 2.61 3.41 42.93
C ASN A 315 2.44 2.94 41.48
N LEU A 316 3.47 2.34 40.91
CA LEU A 316 3.38 1.63 39.63
C LEU A 316 2.57 0.35 39.81
N SER A 317 1.64 0.11 38.89
CA SER A 317 0.74 -1.04 38.92
C SER A 317 0.53 -1.59 37.51
N HIS A 318 0.23 -2.89 37.42
CA HIS A 318 -0.11 -3.59 36.17
C HIS A 318 0.93 -3.46 35.04
N VAL A 319 2.20 -3.24 35.39
CA VAL A 319 3.31 -3.26 34.45
C VAL A 319 3.40 -4.67 33.85
N SER A 320 3.58 -4.75 32.54
CA SER A 320 3.62 -5.99 31.75
C SER A 320 2.28 -6.74 31.63
N THR A 321 1.21 -6.27 32.28
CA THR A 321 -0.10 -6.97 32.26
C THR A 321 -1.23 -6.14 31.66
N SER A 322 -1.17 -4.81 31.72
CA SER A 322 -2.25 -3.95 31.19
C SER A 322 -1.72 -2.80 30.34
N VAL A 323 -2.56 -2.36 29.40
CA VAL A 323 -2.40 -1.16 28.59
C VAL A 323 -3.25 -0.05 29.20
N GLY A 324 -2.68 1.15 29.30
CA GLY A 324 -3.43 2.37 29.59
C GLY A 324 -2.89 3.51 28.73
N LEU A 325 -3.73 4.03 27.84
CA LEU A 325 -3.42 5.19 26.99
C LEU A 325 -4.39 6.33 27.25
N TRP A 326 -3.84 7.50 27.55
CA TRP A 326 -4.65 8.69 27.68
C TRP A 326 -5.22 9.17 26.34
N THR A 327 -6.42 9.74 26.43
CA THR A 327 -6.95 10.67 25.43
C THR A 327 -6.96 12.07 26.03
N ARG A 328 -7.03 13.11 25.20
CA ARG A 328 -7.26 14.48 25.69
C ARG A 328 -8.73 14.81 25.95
N SER A 329 -9.65 13.85 25.79
CA SER A 329 -11.08 14.10 26.00
C SER A 329 -11.42 14.10 27.49
N ALA A 330 -11.87 15.26 27.98
CA ALA A 330 -12.46 15.39 29.31
C ALA A 330 -13.81 14.66 29.41
N VAL A 331 -14.24 14.37 30.64
CA VAL A 331 -15.62 13.98 30.96
C VAL A 331 -16.37 15.25 31.41
N ALA A 332 -17.46 15.58 30.72
CA ALA A 332 -18.18 16.85 30.90
C ALA A 332 -18.95 16.96 32.23
N ASP A 333 -19.41 15.83 32.77
CA ASP A 333 -20.04 15.71 34.10
C ASP A 333 -19.87 14.25 34.56
N SER A 334 -19.27 14.03 35.74
CA SER A 334 -19.15 12.70 36.34
C SER A 334 -20.45 12.24 37.00
N GLY A 335 -21.40 13.16 37.23
CA GLY A 335 -22.60 12.91 38.04
C GLY A 335 -22.31 12.81 39.55
N PHE A 336 -21.05 12.98 39.97
CA PHE A 336 -20.63 12.89 41.37
C PHE A 336 -19.87 14.16 41.80
N PRO A 337 -20.28 14.82 42.89
CA PRO A 337 -19.56 15.98 43.40
C PRO A 337 -18.09 15.62 43.66
N SER A 338 -17.16 16.46 43.21
CA SER A 338 -15.70 16.30 43.41
C SER A 338 -15.03 15.08 42.73
N GLU A 339 -15.75 14.40 41.83
CA GLU A 339 -15.17 13.37 40.97
C GLU A 339 -14.90 13.93 39.57
N PHE A 340 -13.63 13.95 39.17
CA PHE A 340 -13.16 14.51 37.91
C PHE A 340 -12.43 13.42 37.13
N TRP A 341 -13.03 13.04 36.01
CA TRP A 341 -12.53 11.95 35.19
C TRP A 341 -12.08 12.42 33.81
N ALA A 342 -11.30 11.56 33.18
CA ALA A 342 -10.89 11.69 31.80
C ALA A 342 -11.01 10.35 31.07
N HIS A 343 -11.18 10.41 29.75
CA HIS A 343 -11.25 9.22 28.93
C HIS A 343 -9.88 8.62 28.66
N TYR A 344 -9.78 7.30 28.79
CA TYR A 344 -8.59 6.53 28.44
C TYR A 344 -8.97 5.23 27.74
N PHE A 345 -8.03 4.70 26.97
CA PHE A 345 -8.12 3.36 26.42
C PHE A 345 -7.43 2.36 27.36
N PHE A 346 -8.14 1.30 27.71
CA PHE A 346 -7.69 0.23 28.57
C PHE A 346 -7.69 -1.10 27.82
N ALA A 347 -6.68 -1.93 28.07
CA ALA A 347 -6.75 -3.36 27.75
C ALA A 347 -6.03 -4.22 28.79
N ASP A 348 -6.56 -5.41 29.05
CA ASP A 348 -5.93 -6.47 29.84
C ASP A 348 -5.89 -7.78 29.04
N SER A 349 -5.72 -8.93 29.68
CA SER A 349 -5.70 -10.23 28.99
C SER A 349 -7.06 -10.65 28.40
N SER A 350 -8.18 -10.13 28.90
CA SER A 350 -9.53 -10.56 28.53
C SER A 350 -10.31 -9.52 27.73
N GLN A 351 -10.02 -8.23 27.87
CA GLN A 351 -10.80 -7.16 27.25
C GLN A 351 -9.96 -5.98 26.77
N ALA A 352 -10.58 -5.17 25.91
CA ALA A 352 -10.13 -3.83 25.54
C ALA A 352 -11.34 -2.91 25.41
N LYS A 353 -11.28 -1.72 26.01
CA LYS A 353 -12.39 -0.76 26.03
C LYS A 353 -11.91 0.66 26.27
N PHE A 354 -12.78 1.62 25.94
CA PHE A 354 -12.67 2.96 26.52
C PHE A 354 -13.42 3.00 27.83
N ASP A 355 -12.82 3.66 28.81
CA ASP A 355 -13.40 3.87 30.12
C ASP A 355 -13.05 5.28 30.61
N THR A 356 -13.45 5.59 31.83
CA THR A 356 -13.14 6.84 32.53
C THR A 356 -12.40 6.55 33.81
N ILE A 357 -11.42 7.39 34.16
CA ILE A 357 -10.67 7.24 35.40
C ILE A 357 -10.25 8.61 35.94
N ASP A 358 -10.00 8.66 37.25
CA ASP A 358 -9.44 9.77 38.02
C ASP A 358 -8.26 10.42 37.27
N ARG A 359 -8.31 11.75 37.11
CA ARG A 359 -7.26 12.53 36.43
C ARG A 359 -5.91 12.48 37.16
N SER A 360 -5.89 12.08 38.44
CA SER A 360 -4.67 11.91 39.24
C SER A 360 -3.86 10.66 38.89
N TYR A 361 -4.44 9.66 38.23
CA TYR A 361 -3.69 8.53 37.68
C TYR A 361 -2.74 9.01 36.58
N ALA A 362 -1.73 8.19 36.30
CA ALA A 362 -0.89 8.42 35.14
C ALA A 362 -0.79 7.23 34.20
N HIS A 363 -1.10 7.51 32.94
CA HIS A 363 -1.11 6.57 31.83
C HIS A 363 -0.15 7.03 30.73
N SER A 364 0.17 6.10 29.83
CA SER A 364 1.03 6.39 28.69
C SER A 364 0.32 7.30 27.69
N VAL A 365 1.09 8.02 26.88
CA VAL A 365 0.56 8.89 25.82
C VAL A 365 1.15 8.47 24.48
N ARG A 366 0.30 8.42 23.46
CA ARG A 366 0.67 8.14 22.07
C ARG A 366 0.13 9.26 21.20
N CYS A 367 0.99 9.96 20.46
CA CYS A 367 0.57 11.17 19.75
C CYS A 367 0.12 10.87 18.31
N ILE A 368 -0.86 11.66 17.86
CA ILE A 368 -1.44 11.65 16.51
C ILE A 368 -1.17 13.00 15.83
N SER A 369 -1.01 13.02 14.51
CA SER A 369 -0.96 14.23 13.70
C SER A 369 -2.25 15.02 13.85
N ALA A 370 -2.11 16.33 14.04
CA ALA A 370 -3.24 17.24 14.13
C ALA A 370 -3.81 17.67 12.77
N PHE A 371 -3.10 17.39 11.68
CA PHE A 371 -3.51 17.68 10.30
C PHE A 371 -3.97 16.40 9.60
#